data_AF-A0A5C9BNG7-F1
#
_entry.id   AF-A0A5C9BNG7-F1
#
_cell.length_a   1.000
_cell.length_b   1.000
_cell.length_c   1.000
_cell.angle_alpha   90.00
_cell.angle_beta   90.00
_cell.angle_gamma   90.00
#
_symmetry.space_group_name_H-M   'P 1'
#
loop_
_entity.id
_entity.type
_entity.pdbx_description
1 polymer ?
#
loop_
_entity_poly.entity_id
_entity_poly.type
_entity_poly.pdbx_seq_one_letter_code
_entity_poly.pdbx_strand_id
1 'polypeptide(L)'
;MMKAVVKFGVPQAALTISAGSGIDSGDGIEFDTPEAAADAAVKIAKVLMQQEMPHPASNFVVGPDRPQVILWNRLRSAWVSVSFDRRCTEQATASLSVQTESVI
;
A
#
# COMPACT_ATOMS: atom_id res chain seq x y z
N MET A 1 13.77 1.68 17.21
CA MET A 1 13.67 2.13 15.81
C MET A 1 12.23 1.96 15.38
N MET A 2 11.60 3.03 14.90
CA MET A 2 10.29 2.94 14.25
C MET A 2 10.50 2.27 12.90
N LYS A 3 9.70 1.25 12.57
CA LYS A 3 9.78 0.54 11.29
C LYS A 3 8.41 0.58 10.61
N ALA A 4 8.40 0.91 9.33
CA ALA A 4 7.23 0.78 8.48
C ALA A 4 7.48 -0.35 7.47
N VAL A 5 6.43 -1.10 7.11
CA VAL A 5 6.55 -2.20 6.15
C VAL A 5 5.54 -2.00 5.04
N VAL A 6 6.02 -1.99 3.79
CA VAL A 6 5.19 -1.93 2.59
C VAL A 6 5.06 -3.33 2.00
N LYS A 7 3.83 -3.78 1.80
CA LYS A 7 3.49 -5.02 1.07
C LYS A 7 2.66 -4.69 -0.16
N PHE A 8 2.69 -5.54 -1.17
CA PHE A 8 1.91 -5.36 -2.37
C PHE A 8 1.64 -6.69 -3.05
N GLY A 9 0.60 -6.72 -3.89
CA GLY A 9 0.24 -7.93 -4.61
C GLY A 9 -0.83 -7.75 -5.67
N VAL A 10 -1.06 -8.84 -6.41
CA VAL A 10 -2.06 -8.99 -7.47
C VAL A 10 -2.87 -10.24 -7.15
N PRO A 11 -4.18 -10.13 -6.84
CA PRO A 11 -4.99 -11.31 -6.55
C PRO A 11 -5.07 -12.24 -7.77
N GLN A 12 -5.22 -13.54 -7.53
CA GLN A 12 -5.28 -14.54 -8.62
C GLN A 12 -6.38 -14.23 -9.64
N ALA A 13 -7.54 -13.76 -9.16
CA ALA A 13 -8.68 -13.41 -10.02
C ALA A 13 -8.38 -12.27 -11.02
N ALA A 14 -7.31 -11.50 -10.79
CA ALA A 14 -6.85 -10.44 -11.67
C ALA A 14 -5.77 -10.89 -12.66
N LEU A 15 -5.22 -12.11 -12.50
CA LEU A 15 -4.24 -12.67 -13.40
C LEU A 15 -4.95 -13.25 -14.61
N THR A 16 -4.59 -12.77 -15.80
CA THR A 16 -5.11 -13.27 -17.08
C THR A 16 -4.47 -14.61 -17.49
N ILE A 17 -3.43 -15.02 -16.77
CA ILE A 17 -2.73 -16.28 -16.94
C ILE A 17 -3.20 -17.29 -15.89
N SER A 18 -3.16 -18.58 -16.23
CA SER A 18 -3.38 -19.68 -15.26
C SER A 18 -2.22 -19.77 -14.26
N ALA A 19 -2.12 -18.79 -13.37
CA ALA A 19 -1.26 -18.86 -12.21
C ALA A 19 -1.98 -19.65 -11.11
N GLY A 20 -1.26 -20.54 -10.42
CA GLY A 20 -1.81 -21.34 -9.33
C GLY A 20 -2.19 -20.52 -8.08
N SER A 21 -1.72 -19.27 -7.98
CA SER A 21 -2.00 -18.34 -6.88
C SER A 21 -1.84 -16.88 -7.34
N GLY A 22 -2.28 -15.93 -6.51
CA GLY A 22 -1.95 -14.51 -6.68
C GLY A 22 -0.45 -14.23 -6.51
N ILE A 23 -0.03 -13.01 -6.85
CA ILE A 23 1.31 -12.50 -6.60
C ILE A 23 1.28 -11.71 -5.29
N ASP A 24 2.24 -11.93 -4.41
CA ASP A 24 2.41 -11.19 -3.17
C ASP A 24 3.90 -10.96 -2.87
N SER A 25 4.21 -9.82 -2.26
CA SER A 25 5.57 -9.42 -1.84
C SER A 25 6.13 -10.21 -0.65
N GLY A 26 5.35 -11.10 -0.03
CA GLY A 26 5.74 -11.91 1.13
C GLY A 26 5.87 -11.08 2.41
N ASP A 27 7.09 -11.02 2.95
CA ASP A 27 7.39 -10.28 4.17
C ASP A 27 7.31 -8.76 3.99
N GLY A 28 7.34 -8.27 2.74
CA GLY A 28 7.30 -6.85 2.42
C GLY A 28 8.67 -6.19 2.50
N ILE A 29 8.68 -4.87 2.29
CA ILE A 29 9.88 -4.03 2.30
C ILE A 29 9.85 -3.18 3.56
N GLU A 30 10.89 -3.29 4.39
CA GLU A 30 11.05 -2.47 5.60
C GLU A 30 11.64 -1.10 5.27
N PHE A 31 11.15 -0.07 5.95
CA PHE A 31 11.63 1.30 5.88
C PHE A 31 11.87 1.86 7.28
N ASP A 32 12.93 2.64 7.41
CA ASP A 32 13.32 3.29 8.67
C ASP A 32 12.42 4.49 9.03
N THR A 33 11.67 5.03 8.07
CA THR A 33 10.75 6.15 8.29
C THR A 33 9.37 5.93 7.64
N PRO A 34 8.29 6.44 8.25
CA PRO A 34 6.96 6.39 7.66
C PRO A 34 6.84 7.12 6.32
N GLU A 35 7.58 8.23 6.15
CA GLU A 35 7.58 9.03 4.93
C GLU A 35 8.20 8.28 3.75
N ALA A 36 9.31 7.57 3.98
CA ALA A 36 9.94 6.74 2.95
C ALA A 36 9.03 5.57 2.55
N ALA A 37 8.33 4.97 3.52
CA ALA A 37 7.35 3.94 3.24
C ALA A 37 6.15 4.47 2.44
N ALA A 38 5.66 5.67 2.75
CA ALA A 38 4.57 6.31 2.02
C ALA A 38 4.95 6.61 0.57
N ASP A 39 6.13 7.21 0.34
CA ASP A 39 6.64 7.49 -1.01
C ASP A 39 6.86 6.20 -1.81
N ALA A 40 7.44 5.18 -1.19
CA ALA A 40 7.61 3.87 -1.82
C ALA A 40 6.26 3.24 -2.18
N ALA A 41 5.27 3.30 -1.29
CA ALA A 41 3.94 2.75 -1.54
C ALA A 41 3.23 3.44 -2.72
N VAL A 42 3.34 4.76 -2.82
CA VAL A 42 2.79 5.52 -3.96
C VAL A 42 3.49 5.13 -5.26
N LYS A 43 4.82 5.01 -5.27
CA LYS A 43 5.58 4.57 -6.46
C LYS A 43 5.22 3.15 -6.88
N ILE A 44 5.14 2.22 -5.93
CA ILE A 44 4.74 0.83 -6.17
C ILE A 44 3.30 0.80 -6.73
N ALA A 45 2.38 1.56 -6.14
CA ALA A 45 1.01 1.65 -6.62
C ALA A 45 0.97 2.19 -8.06
N LYS A 46 1.69 3.26 -8.38
CA LYS A 46 1.78 3.78 -9.76
C LYS A 46 2.29 2.71 -10.73
N VAL A 47 3.28 1.90 -10.37
CA VAL A 47 3.78 0.85 -11.25
C VAL A 47 2.74 -0.26 -11.43
N LEU A 48 2.19 -0.78 -10.34
CA LEU A 48 1.23 -1.90 -10.38
C LEU A 48 -0.10 -1.52 -11.03
N MET A 49 -0.51 -0.26 -10.90
CA MET A 49 -1.78 0.26 -11.37
C MET A 49 -1.63 0.98 -12.72
N GLN A 50 -0.53 0.78 -13.45
CA GLN A 50 -0.29 1.38 -14.77
C GLN A 50 -0.40 2.92 -14.81
N GLN A 51 0.18 3.58 -13.81
CA GLN A 51 0.12 5.03 -13.57
C GLN A 51 -1.28 5.54 -13.22
N GLU A 52 -2.29 4.68 -13.07
CA GLU A 52 -3.54 5.08 -12.43
C GLU A 52 -3.26 5.44 -10.98
N MET A 53 -3.71 6.63 -10.58
CA MET A 53 -3.58 7.05 -9.20
C MET A 53 -4.48 6.15 -8.34
N PRO A 54 -3.92 5.45 -7.34
CA PRO A 54 -4.72 4.71 -6.39
C PRO A 54 -5.70 5.68 -5.74
N HIS A 55 -6.99 5.34 -5.76
CA HIS A 55 -7.90 6.00 -4.83
C HIS A 55 -7.67 5.29 -3.48
N PRO A 56 -7.50 6.02 -2.37
CA PRO A 56 -7.51 5.38 -1.06
C PRO A 56 -8.86 4.67 -0.93
N ALA A 57 -8.85 3.35 -1.07
CA ALA A 57 -9.94 2.55 -0.56
C ALA A 57 -9.73 2.59 0.95
N SER A 58 -10.37 3.56 1.60
CA SER A 58 -10.27 3.86 3.03
C SER A 58 -10.79 2.72 3.91
N ASN A 59 -10.27 1.51 3.73
CA ASN A 59 -10.42 0.43 4.68
C ASN A 59 -9.15 0.47 5.52
N PHE A 60 -9.16 1.38 6.50
CA PHE A 60 -8.32 1.25 7.69
C PHE A 60 -8.70 -0.07 8.35
N VAL A 61 -8.02 -1.14 7.95
CA VAL A 61 -8.09 -2.39 8.70
C VAL A 61 -7.13 -2.18 9.86
N VAL A 62 -7.61 -1.55 10.93
CA VAL A 62 -6.86 -1.42 12.17
C VAL A 62 -6.72 -2.82 12.76
N GLY A 63 -5.67 -3.54 12.37
CA GLY A 63 -5.23 -4.71 13.11
C GLY A 63 -4.84 -4.26 14.53
N PRO A 64 -5.10 -5.07 15.57
CA PRO A 64 -4.91 -4.67 16.97
C PRO A 64 -3.49 -4.19 17.31
N ASP A 65 -2.48 -4.64 16.56
CA ASP A 65 -1.07 -4.38 16.86
C ASP A 65 -0.34 -3.47 15.87
N ARG A 66 -0.82 -3.32 14.63
CA ARG A 66 -0.20 -2.49 13.59
C ARG A 66 -1.26 -1.91 12.66
N PRO A 67 -1.54 -0.60 12.73
CA PRO A 67 -2.42 0.03 11.77
C PRO A 67 -1.84 -0.07 10.37
N GLN A 68 -2.70 -0.37 9.40
CA GLN A 68 -2.35 -0.53 8.00
C GLN A 68 -3.28 0.27 7.09
N VAL A 69 -2.71 0.87 6.05
CA VAL A 69 -3.40 1.56 4.97
C VAL A 69 -3.29 0.69 3.73
N ILE A 70 -4.42 0.34 3.10
CA ILE A 70 -4.43 -0.49 1.88
C ILE A 70 -4.97 0.32 0.72
N LEU A 71 -4.17 0.46 -0.33
CA LEU A 71 -4.51 1.07 -1.60
C LEU A 71 -4.92 -0.04 -2.58
N TRP A 72 -6.04 0.16 -3.27
CA TRP A 72 -6.48 -0.69 -4.38
C TRP A 72 -6.63 0.16 -5.64
N ASN A 73 -6.42 -0.43 -6.81
CA ASN A 73 -6.93 0.21 -8.03
C ASN A 73 -8.45 0.01 -8.17
N ARG A 74 -9.07 0.74 -9.11
CA ARG A 74 -10.52 0.74 -9.32
C ARG A 74 -11.09 -0.66 -9.58
N LEU A 75 -10.34 -1.48 -10.28
CA LEU A 75 -10.73 -2.85 -10.65
C LEU A 75 -10.41 -3.88 -9.55
N ARG A 76 -9.81 -3.46 -8.42
CA ARG A 76 -9.28 -4.33 -7.37
C ARG A 76 -8.35 -5.43 -7.91
N SER A 77 -7.67 -5.16 -9.01
CA SER A 77 -6.71 -6.06 -9.64
C SER A 77 -5.30 -5.93 -9.11
N ALA A 78 -5.01 -4.91 -8.29
CA ALA A 78 -3.75 -4.80 -7.57
C ALA A 78 -3.95 -4.08 -6.24
N TRP A 79 -3.10 -4.38 -5.27
CA TRP A 79 -3.09 -3.71 -3.97
C TRP A 79 -1.68 -3.37 -3.48
N VAL A 80 -1.61 -2.34 -2.65
CA VAL A 80 -0.42 -1.96 -1.88
C VAL A 80 -0.87 -1.68 -0.45
N SER A 81 -0.24 -2.28 0.54
CA SER A 81 -0.50 -1.99 1.96
C SER A 81 0.73 -1.38 2.61
N VAL A 82 0.55 -0.39 3.46
CA VAL A 82 1.59 0.13 4.33
C VAL A 82 1.17 -0.09 5.76
N SER A 83 2.00 -0.78 6.53
CA SER A 83 1.81 -1.00 7.95
C SER A 83 2.79 -0.16 8.76
N PHE A 84 2.28 0.45 9.82
CA PHE A 84 3.02 1.38 10.67
C PHE A 84 3.03 0.91 12.12
N ASP A 85 4.00 1.40 12.89
CA ASP A 85 3.87 1.45 14.35
C ASP A 85 2.70 2.38 14.70
N ARG A 86 1.89 2.00 15.70
CA ARG A 86 0.69 2.70 16.15
C ARG A 86 0.92 4.19 16.42
N ARG A 87 2.13 4.58 16.80
CA ARG A 87 2.51 5.98 17.06
C ARG A 87 2.63 6.85 15.79
N CYS A 88 2.79 6.25 14.62
CA CYS A 88 3.06 6.95 13.36
C CYS A 88 1.83 7.02 12.43
N THR A 89 0.70 6.47 12.86
CA THR A 89 -0.48 6.27 12.02
C THR A 89 -1.04 7.55 11.43
N GLU A 90 -1.20 8.60 12.24
CA GLU A 90 -1.81 9.86 11.79
C GLU A 90 -0.92 10.58 10.77
N GLN A 91 0.39 10.69 11.07
CA GLN A 91 1.36 11.35 10.20
C GLN A 91 1.51 10.61 8.87
N ALA A 92 1.63 9.28 8.91
CA ALA A 92 1.80 8.49 7.70
C ALA A 92 0.53 8.47 6.83
N THR A 93 -0.65 8.45 7.46
CA THR A 93 -1.93 8.58 6.76
C THR A 93 -2.04 9.94 6.08
N ALA A 94 -1.71 11.02 6.79
CA ALA A 94 -1.71 12.36 6.22
C ALA A 94 -0.72 12.47 5.04
N SER A 95 0.50 11.93 5.18
CA SER A 95 1.48 11.90 4.10
C SER A 95 1.00 11.10 2.89
N LEU A 96 0.39 9.93 3.08
CA LEU A 96 -0.19 9.15 1.99
C LEU A 96 -1.31 9.91 1.28
N SER A 97 -2.25 10.48 2.03
CA SER A 97 -3.35 11.27 1.47
C SER A 97 -2.84 12.44 0.64
N VAL A 98 -1.93 13.25 1.19
CA VAL A 98 -1.33 14.40 0.48
C VAL A 98 -0.60 13.94 -0.79
N GLN A 99 0.16 12.85 -0.75
CA GLN A 99 0.87 12.36 -1.94
C GLN A 99 -0.07 11.79 -3.01
N THR A 100 -1.23 11.26 -2.62
CA THR A 100 -2.27 10.84 -3.56
C THR A 100 -3.06 12.01 -4.15
N GLU A 101 -3.19 13.14 -3.44
CA GLU A 101 -3.90 14.35 -3.88
C GLU A 101 -3.01 15.37 -4.62
N SER A 102 -1.70 15.43 -4.32
CA SER A 102 -0.76 16.44 -4.88
C SER A 102 -0.31 16.17 -6.32
N VAL A 103 -0.92 15.20 -7.01
CA VAL A 103 -0.58 14.82 -8.39
C VAL A 103 -1.82 14.98 -9.28
N ILE A 104 -2.49 16.13 -9.13
CA ILE A 104 -3.60 16.60 -9.98
C ILE A 104 -3.14 17.85 -10.74
#